data_AF-A0A928VDX5-F1
#
_entry.id   AF-A0A928VDX5-F1
#
_cell.length_a   1.000
_cell.length_b   1.000
_cell.length_c   1.000
_cell.angle_alpha   90.00
_cell.angle_beta   90.00
_cell.angle_gamma   90.00
#
_symmetry.space_group_name_H-M   'P 1'
#
loop_
_entity.id
_entity.type
_entity.pdbx_description
1 polymer ?
#
loop_
_entity_poly.entity_id
_entity_poly.type
_entity_poly.pdbx_seq_one_letter_code
_entity_poly.pdbx_strand_id
1 'polypeptide(L)'
;MPAQAHEIFKKLIGFLLKTFFFEKQVNAILTGSVTQEQAGEASAQANQSYCFGGAKPISNLSVTIYRVPKATRSSSPVARSRN
;
A
#
# COMPACT_ATOMS: atom_id res chain seq x y z
N MET A 1 -13.87 1.60 -5.62
CA MET A 1 -13.83 2.60 -4.53
C MET A 1 -13.04 2.01 -3.37
N PRO A 2 -12.06 2.72 -2.78
CA PRO A 2 -11.31 2.17 -1.65
C PRO A 2 -12.29 1.92 -0.49
N ALA A 3 -12.32 0.68 0.01
CA ALA A 3 -13.16 0.34 1.16
C ALA A 3 -12.70 1.16 2.36
N GLN A 4 -13.62 1.64 3.20
CA GLN A 4 -13.32 2.46 4.39
C GLN A 4 -12.17 1.92 5.25
N ALA A 5 -12.10 0.60 5.42
CA ALA A 5 -11.01 -0.06 6.14
C ALA A 5 -9.63 0.23 5.52
N HIS A 6 -9.51 0.25 4.19
CA HIS A 6 -8.27 0.51 3.48
C HIS A 6 -7.72 1.90 3.79
N GLU A 7 -8.59 2.92 3.81
CA GLU A 7 -8.19 4.29 4.16
C GLU A 7 -7.81 4.44 5.63
N ILE A 8 -8.49 3.72 6.53
CA ILE A 8 -8.12 3.68 7.95
C ILE A 8 -6.71 3.08 8.12
N PHE A 9 -6.43 1.95 7.47
CA PHE A 9 -5.10 1.33 7.54
C PHE A 9 -4.01 2.23 6.93
N LYS A 10 -4.29 2.91 5.81
CA LYS A 10 -3.36 3.89 5.22
C LYS A 10 -3.00 5.00 6.23
N LYS A 11 -4.01 5.58 6.88
CA LYS A 11 -3.79 6.65 7.87
C LYS A 11 -3.02 6.15 9.09
N LEU A 12 -3.38 4.98 9.61
CA LEU A 12 -2.71 4.40 10.79
C LEU A 12 -1.24 4.09 10.52
N ILE A 13 -0.94 3.42 9.41
CA ILE A 13 0.45 3.12 9.02
C ILE A 13 1.24 4.41 8.79
N GLY A 14 0.62 5.40 8.13
CA GLY A 14 1.25 6.70 7.91
C GLY A 14 1.61 7.42 9.21
N PHE A 15 0.71 7.37 10.20
CA PHE A 15 0.93 7.93 11.53
C PHE A 15 2.06 7.22 12.28
N LEU A 16 2.03 5.88 12.33
CA LEU A 16 3.04 5.08 13.03
C LEU A 16 4.45 5.30 12.44
N LEU A 17 4.57 5.29 11.11
CA LEU A 17 5.85 5.55 10.43
C LEU A 17 6.35 6.96 10.73
N LYS A 18 5.47 7.96 10.71
CA LYS A 18 5.85 9.35 11.03
C LYS A 18 6.37 9.47 12.46
N THR A 19 5.69 8.84 13.43
CA THR A 19 6.12 8.82 14.84
C THR A 19 7.47 8.13 14.97
N PHE A 20 7.67 6.98 14.31
CA PHE A 20 8.94 6.28 14.32
C PHE A 20 10.09 7.12 13.74
N PHE A 21 9.87 7.77 12.59
CA PHE A 21 10.89 8.63 11.99
C PHE A 21 11.22 9.84 12.87
N PHE A 22 10.20 10.41 13.53
CA PHE A 22 10.39 11.49 14.49
C PHE A 22 11.25 11.05 15.68
N GLU A 23 10.91 9.91 16.31
CA GLU A 23 11.69 9.35 17.43
C GLU A 23 13.14 8.99 17.04
N LYS A 24 13.35 8.52 15.81
CA LYS A 24 14.68 8.18 15.28
C LYS A 24 15.43 9.38 14.71
N GLN A 25 14.88 10.59 14.78
CA GLN A 25 15.43 11.80 14.16
C GLN A 25 15.76 11.62 12.66
N VAL A 26 14.99 10.77 11.98
CA VAL A 26 15.12 10.56 10.54
C VAL A 26 14.32 11.66 9.84
N ASN A 27 15.02 12.48 9.07
CA ASN A 27 14.38 13.53 8.29
C ASN A 27 13.67 12.91 7.08
N ALA A 28 12.44 12.45 7.28
CA ALA A 28 11.62 11.80 6.27
C ALA A 28 10.56 12.79 5.72
N ILE A 29 10.61 13.04 4.42
CA ILE A 29 9.59 13.82 3.72
C ILE A 29 8.50 12.87 3.24
N LEU A 30 7.28 13.11 3.70
CA LEU A 30 6.09 12.35 3.35
C LEU A 30 5.55 12.90 2.03
N THR A 31 5.76 12.17 0.94
CA THR A 31 5.43 12.69 -0.40
C THR A 31 4.01 12.29 -0.85
N GLY A 32 3.32 11.45 -0.07
CA GLY A 32 1.95 11.02 -0.35
C GLY A 32 1.87 9.88 -1.36
N SER A 33 0.81 9.83 -2.17
CA SER A 33 0.74 8.91 -3.30
C SER A 33 1.54 9.49 -4.46
N VAL A 34 2.84 9.27 -4.47
CA VAL A 34 3.67 9.64 -5.60
C VAL A 34 3.64 8.50 -6.60
N THR A 35 3.30 8.82 -7.85
CA THR A 35 3.53 7.94 -8.98
C THR A 35 5.04 7.82 -9.15
N GLN A 36 5.60 6.64 -8.83
CA GLN A 36 6.97 6.36 -9.24
C GLN A 36 6.95 6.03 -10.72
N GLU A 37 7.57 6.91 -11.51
CA GLU A 37 7.79 6.69 -12.93
C GLU A 37 9.27 6.36 -13.15
N GLN A 38 9.52 5.17 -13.67
CA GLN A 38 10.80 4.86 -14.30
C GLN A 38 10.54 4.80 -15.80
N ALA A 39 11.06 5.78 -16.53
CA ALA A 39 10.85 5.91 -17.97
C ALA A 39 11.28 4.61 -18.69
N GLY A 40 10.32 3.90 -19.27
CA GLY A 40 10.55 2.71 -20.09
C GLY A 40 10.33 1.34 -19.42
N GLU A 41 10.07 1.26 -18.11
CA GLU A 41 10.00 -0.04 -17.41
C GLU A 41 8.69 -0.31 -16.65
N ALA A 42 8.22 0.62 -15.81
CA ALA A 42 6.96 0.46 -15.08
C ALA A 42 6.51 1.77 -14.42
N SER A 43 5.18 1.94 -14.26
CA SER A 43 4.58 2.94 -13.39
C SER A 43 3.91 2.22 -12.22
N ALA A 44 4.33 2.52 -10.99
CA ALA A 44 3.74 1.97 -9.78
C ALA A 44 3.33 3.09 -8.82
N GLN A 45 2.05 3.14 -8.47
CA GLN A 45 1.54 4.12 -7.51
C GLN A 45 1.47 3.50 -6.12
N ALA A 46 2.39 3.89 -5.24
CA ALA A 46 2.35 3.49 -3.84
C ALA A 46 1.22 4.22 -3.09
N ASN A 47 0.70 3.60 -2.03
CA ASN A 47 -0.27 4.27 -1.16
C ASN A 47 0.39 5.40 -0.37
N GLN A 48 1.63 5.20 0.05
CA GLN A 48 2.49 6.20 0.69
C GLN A 48 3.94 5.98 0.28
N SER A 49 4.67 7.07 0.03
CA SER A 49 6.11 7.08 -0.22
C SER A 49 6.84 8.06 0.69
N TYR A 50 8.07 7.71 1.09
CA TYR A 50 8.92 8.48 1.98
C TYR A 50 10.31 8.67 1.38
N CYS A 51 10.81 9.91 1.42
CA CYS A 51 12.16 10.26 1.02
C CYS A 51 12.98 10.68 2.23
N PHE A 52 14.17 10.10 2.43
CA PHE A 52 15.05 10.46 3.54
C PHE A 52 16.06 11.53 3.13
N GLY A 53 16.23 12.54 3.99
CA GLY A 53 17.23 13.60 3.83
C GLY A 53 16.92 14.61 2.73
N GLY A 54 15.68 14.67 2.24
CA GLY A 54 15.26 15.61 1.19
C GLY A 54 14.31 14.99 0.16
N ALA A 55 13.76 15.83 -0.73
CA ALA A 55 12.93 15.38 -1.83
C ALA A 55 13.83 14.75 -2.91
N LYS A 56 13.48 13.54 -3.36
CA LYS A 56 14.22 12.77 -4.37
C LYS A 56 13.23 12.21 -5.40
N PRO A 57 13.65 12.03 -6.67
CA PRO A 57 12.79 11.44 -7.69
C PRO A 57 12.44 9.97 -7.40
N ILE A 58 13.33 9.25 -6.70
CA ILE A 58 13.11 7.88 -6.25
C ILE A 58 12.96 7.92 -4.72
N SER A 59 11.82 7.45 -4.21
CA SER A 59 11.61 7.37 -2.77
C SER A 59 12.42 6.24 -2.14
N ASN A 60 12.90 6.47 -0.92
CA ASN A 60 13.68 5.48 -0.18
C ASN A 60 12.81 4.36 0.40
N LEU A 61 11.53 4.65 0.66
CA LEU A 61 10.57 3.68 1.17
C LEU A 61 9.21 3.91 0.49
N SER A 62 8.61 2.82 0.01
CA SER A 62 7.28 2.81 -0.59
C SER A 62 6.42 1.77 0.11
N VAL A 63 5.21 2.15 0.49
CA VAL A 63 4.26 1.30 1.21
C VAL A 63 3.00 1.14 0.37
N THR A 64 2.65 -0.11 0.09
CA THR A 64 1.42 -0.48 -0.60
C THR A 64 0.61 -1.40 0.30
N ILE A 65 -0.65 -1.03 0.50
CA ILE A 65 -1.62 -1.84 1.24
C ILE A 65 -2.43 -2.56 0.18
N TYR A 66 -2.56 -3.88 0.29
CA TYR A 66 -3.38 -4.66 -0.61
C TYR A 66 -4.50 -5.34 0.17
N ARG A 67 -5.66 -5.49 -0.46
CA ARG A 67 -6.75 -6.29 0.07
C ARG A 67 -6.56 -7.70 -0.44
N VAL A 68 -6.43 -8.67 0.47
CA VAL A 68 -6.50 -10.08 0.11
C VAL A 68 -7.98 -10.44 -0.13
N PRO A 69 -8.37 -10.90 -1.32
CA PRO A 69 -9.72 -11.40 -1.53
C PRO A 69 -9.94 -12.63 -0.65
N LYS A 70 -11.03 -12.67 0.11
CA LYS A 70 -11.45 -13.92 0.74
C LYS A 70 -11.75 -14.91 -0.37
N ALA A 71 -11.11 -16.08 -0.34
CA ALA A 71 -11.46 -17.18 -1.21
C ALA A 71 -12.97 -17.40 -1.11
N THR A 72 -13.69 -17.15 -2.21
CA THR A 72 -15.06 -17.59 -2.37
C THR A 72 -15.02 -19.10 -2.34
N ARG A 73 -15.51 -19.72 -1.25
CA ARG A 73 -15.88 -21.13 -1.32
C ARG A 73 -16.94 -21.22 -2.41
N SER A 74 -16.54 -21.76 -3.56
CA SER A 74 -17.46 -22.22 -4.60
C SER A 74 -18.36 -23.26 -3.97
N SER A 75 -19.53 -22.85 -3.48
CA SER A 75 -20.62 -23.76 -3.21
C SER A 75 -21.29 -24.08 -4.53
N SER A 76 -20.64 -24.91 -5.35
CA SER A 76 -21.31 -25.58 -6.46
C SER A 76 -21.85 -26.91 -5.91
N PRO A 77 -23.18 -27.12 -5.85
CA PRO A 77 -23.71 -28.43 -5.53
C PRO A 77 -23.50 -29.31 -6.77
N VAL A 78 -22.50 -30.19 -6.71
CA VAL A 78 -22.42 -31.30 -7.68
C VAL A 78 -23.64 -32.18 -7.44
N ALA A 79 -24.62 -32.05 -8.33
CA ALA A 79 -25.75 -32.96 -8.44
C ALA A 79 -25.21 -34.35 -8.76
N ARG A 80 -25.09 -35.19 -7.72
CA ARG A 80 -24.75 -36.60 -7.85
C ARG A 80 -26.02 -37.34 -8.28
N SER A 81 -26.24 -37.41 -9.59
CA SER A 81 -27.19 -38.37 -10.18
C SER A 81 -26.72 -39.77 -9.83
N ARG A 82 -27.48 -40.50 -9.00
CA ARG A 82 -27.30 -41.93 -8.78
C ARG A 82 -28.10 -42.66 -9.85
N ASN A 83 -27.41 -43.51 -10.61
CA ASN A 83 -28.04 -44.63 -11.32
C ASN A 83 -28.68 -45.61 -10.34
#